data_AF-A0A7V2AIL7-F1
#
_entry.id   AF-A0A7V2AIL7-F1
#
_cell.length_a   1.000
_cell.length_b   1.000
_cell.length_c   1.000
_cell.angle_alpha   90.00
_cell.angle_beta   90.00
_cell.angle_gamma   90.00
#
_symmetry.space_group_name_H-M   'P 1'
#
loop_
_entity.id
_entity.type
_entity.pdbx_description
1 polymer ?
#
loop_
_entity_poly.entity_id
_entity_poly.type
_entity_poly.pdbx_seq_one_letter_code
_entity_poly.pdbx_strand_id
1 'polypeptide(L)'
;NAHIPQTNLSPEQATLLVRLREKRTQLAKQRNVPAYIIFSDRSLEEMARLQPRNEAAFADIHGVGAAKLEKFAAIFLEIMTE
;
A
#
# COMPACT_ATOMS: atom_id res chain seq x y z
N ASN A 1 -7.26 -0.31 20.73
CA ASN A 1 -6.65 0.98 20.32
C ASN A 1 -5.16 0.79 20.12
N ALA A 2 -4.76 0.20 18.99
CA ALA A 2 -3.35 0.06 18.64
C ALA A 2 -2.82 1.43 18.22
N HIS A 3 -2.01 2.01 19.11
CA HIS A 3 -1.18 3.17 18.82
C HIS A 3 -0.12 2.72 17.80
N ILE A 4 -0.27 3.12 16.54
CA ILE A 4 0.79 2.99 15.53
C ILE A 4 1.82 4.07 15.86
N PRO A 5 3.02 3.72 16.38
CA PRO A 5 4.02 4.72 16.72
C PRO A 5 4.58 5.36 15.45
N GLN A 6 4.91 6.64 15.61
CA GLN A 6 5.44 7.55 14.61
C GLN A 6 6.69 6.96 13.94
N THR A 7 6.58 6.74 12.62
CA THR A 7 7.65 6.54 11.60
C THR A 7 9.05 6.20 12.10
N ASN A 8 9.32 4.89 12.25
CA ASN A 8 10.66 4.31 12.14
C ASN A 8 10.59 3.19 11.09
N LEU A 9 10.69 3.57 9.81
CA LEU A 9 10.81 2.63 8.70
C LEU A 9 12.30 2.36 8.46
N SER A 10 12.68 1.10 8.19
CA SER A 10 14.04 0.81 7.71
C SER A 10 14.27 1.48 6.34
N PRO A 11 15.53 1.68 5.92
CA PRO A 11 15.83 2.25 4.60
C PRO A 11 15.16 1.50 3.44
N GLU A 12 15.05 0.17 3.55
CA GLU A 12 14.37 -0.69 2.58
C GLU A 12 12.86 -0.42 2.56
N GLN A 13 12.23 -0.32 3.74
CA GLN A 13 10.79 0.00 3.85
C GLN A 13 10.49 1.42 3.35
N ALA A 14 11.38 2.38 3.61
CA ALA A 14 11.24 3.74 3.10
C ALA A 14 11.33 3.77 1.57
N THR A 15 12.25 3.00 0.99
CA THR A 15 12.39 2.84 -0.47
C THR A 15 11.14 2.20 -1.07
N LEU A 16 10.64 1.14 -0.45
CA LEU A 16 9.38 0.50 -0.85
C LEU A 16 8.20 1.48 -0.78
N LEU A 17 8.08 2.24 0.30
CA LEU A 17 7.02 3.24 0.45
C LEU A 17 7.02 4.27 -0.68
N VAL A 18 8.21 4.73 -1.12
CA VAL A 18 8.32 5.64 -2.28
C VAL A 18 7.75 4.97 -3.53
N ARG A 19 8.15 3.73 -3.83
CA ARG A 19 7.65 2.97 -4.99
C ARG A 19 6.14 2.77 -4.94
N LEU A 20 5.59 2.44 -3.76
CA LEU A 20 4.15 2.29 -3.55
C LEU A 20 3.39 3.61 -3.77
N ARG A 21 3.94 4.74 -3.30
CA ARG A 21 3.38 6.08 -3.52
C ARG A 21 3.37 6.48 -4.99
N GLU A 22 4.44 6.17 -5.72
CA GLU A 22 4.52 6.39 -7.16
C GLU A 22 3.46 5.56 -7.89
N LYS A 23 3.34 4.27 -7.58
CA LYS A 23 2.32 3.40 -8.19
C LYS A 23 0.91 3.88 -7.88
N ARG A 24 0.62 4.24 -6.62
CA ARG A 24 -0.66 4.84 -6.22
C ARG A 24 -0.99 6.05 -7.09
N THR A 25 -0.02 6.95 -7.28
CA THR A 25 -0.20 8.17 -8.07
C THR A 25 -0.46 7.86 -9.54
N GLN A 26 0.24 6.88 -10.11
CA GLN A 26 -0.01 6.42 -11.48
C GLN A 26 -1.43 5.86 -11.64
N LEU A 27 -1.86 4.99 -10.73
CA LEU A 27 -3.21 4.39 -10.74
C LEU A 27 -4.31 5.44 -10.57
N ALA A 28 -4.05 6.46 -9.73
CA ALA A 28 -4.95 7.58 -9.50
C ALA A 28 -5.10 8.43 -10.76
N LYS A 29 -3.98 8.76 -11.44
CA LYS A 29 -3.98 9.46 -12.73
C LYS A 29 -4.74 8.68 -13.80
N GLN A 30 -4.50 7.38 -13.94
CA GLN A 30 -5.19 6.51 -14.90
C GLN A 30 -6.71 6.50 -14.70
N ARG A 31 -7.16 6.60 -13.45
CA ARG A 31 -8.59 6.60 -13.10
C ARG A 31 -9.18 8.00 -12.97
N ASN A 32 -8.38 9.06 -13.20
CA ASN A 32 -8.76 10.45 -13.00
C ASN A 32 -9.33 10.72 -11.59
N VAL A 33 -8.75 10.09 -10.57
CA VAL A 33 -9.15 10.26 -9.16
C VAL A 33 -7.98 10.75 -8.31
N PRO A 34 -8.22 11.39 -7.16
CA PRO A 34 -7.17 11.69 -6.20
C PRO A 34 -6.47 10.43 -5.67
N ALA A 35 -5.17 10.52 -5.36
CA ALA A 35 -4.37 9.38 -4.91
C ALA A 35 -4.90 8.71 -3.64
N TYR A 36 -5.42 9.50 -2.69
CA TYR A 36 -5.97 8.99 -1.43
C TYR A 36 -7.19 8.08 -1.63
N ILE A 37 -7.89 8.18 -2.78
CA ILE A 37 -9.02 7.29 -3.12
C ILE A 37 -8.53 5.87 -3.39
N ILE A 38 -7.36 5.73 -4.03
CA ILE A 38 -6.73 4.42 -4.26
C ILE A 38 -6.34 3.83 -2.91
N PHE A 39 -5.42 4.48 -2.20
CA PHE A 39 -5.01 4.11 -0.85
C PHE A 39 -4.64 5.32 -0.01
N SER A 40 -5.04 5.30 1.26
CA SER A 40 -4.60 6.30 2.24
C SER A 40 -3.10 6.18 2.50
N ASP A 41 -2.45 7.26 2.95
CA ASP A 41 -1.04 7.21 3.29
C ASP A 41 -0.76 6.17 4.39
N ARG A 42 -1.66 6.05 5.37
CA ARG A 42 -1.61 5.00 6.41
C ARG A 42 -1.57 3.60 5.80
N SER A 43 -2.39 3.32 4.79
CA SER A 43 -2.42 2.01 4.14
C SER A 43 -1.08 1.71 3.44
N LEU A 44 -0.47 2.71 2.79
CA LEU A 44 0.83 2.55 2.13
C LEU A 44 1.97 2.34 3.13
N GLU A 45 1.96 3.07 4.24
CA GLU A 45 2.93 2.91 5.32
C GLU A 45 2.84 1.52 5.96
N GLU A 46 1.63 1.04 6.21
CA GLU A 46 1.40 -0.32 6.71
C GLU A 46 1.82 -1.39 5.69
N MET A 47 1.54 -1.19 4.40
CA MET A 47 2.03 -2.07 3.32
C MET A 47 3.56 -2.14 3.30
N ALA A 48 4.23 -1.00 3.40
CA ALA A 48 5.68 -0.95 3.42
C ALA A 48 6.26 -1.62 4.67
N ARG A 49 5.59 -1.47 5.82
CA ARG A 49 6.01 -2.06 7.10
C ARG A 49 5.80 -3.58 7.15
N LEU A 50 4.61 -4.05 6.75
CA LEU A 50 4.19 -5.43 6.85
C LEU A 50 4.64 -6.29 5.67
N GLN A 51 4.95 -5.66 4.52
CA GLN A 51 5.42 -6.31 3.30
C GLN A 51 4.60 -7.57 2.95
N PRO A 52 3.27 -7.44 2.80
CA PRO A 52 2.42 -8.59 2.51
C PRO A 52 2.92 -9.35 1.29
N ARG A 53 3.03 -10.68 1.42
CA ARG A 53 3.52 -11.57 0.36
C ARG A 53 2.40 -12.32 -0.38
N ASN A 54 1.16 -12.10 0.04
CA ASN A 54 -0.03 -12.73 -0.53
C ASN A 54 -1.26 -11.83 -0.33
N GLU A 55 -2.34 -12.15 -1.04
CA GLU A 55 -3.58 -11.37 -1.00
C GLU A 55 -4.25 -11.40 0.38
N ALA A 56 -4.17 -12.51 1.11
CA ALA A 56 -4.74 -12.59 2.46
C ALA A 56 -4.07 -11.60 3.43
N ALA A 57 -2.73 -11.53 3.42
CA ALA A 57 -1.98 -10.55 4.20
C ALA A 57 -2.21 -9.11 3.72
N PHE A 58 -2.44 -8.92 2.41
CA PHE A 58 -2.79 -7.61 1.85
C PHE A 58 -4.19 -7.15 2.28
N ALA A 59 -5.13 -8.09 2.44
CA ALA A 59 -6.49 -7.83 2.92
C ALA A 59 -6.52 -7.39 4.39
N ASP A 60 -5.52 -7.80 5.19
CA ASP A 60 -5.36 -7.40 6.59
C ASP A 60 -4.93 -5.92 6.74
N ILE A 61 -4.45 -5.28 5.66
CA ILE A 61 -4.04 -3.88 5.69
C ILE A 61 -5.25 -2.96 5.92
N HIS A 62 -5.11 -2.05 6.87
CA HIS A 62 -6.14 -1.08 7.19
C HIS A 62 -6.56 -0.23 5.97
N GLY A 63 -7.85 -0.29 5.64
CA GLY A 63 -8.44 0.47 4.51
C GLY A 63 -8.40 -0.25 3.16
N VAL A 64 -7.94 -1.51 3.13
CA VAL A 64 -8.11 -2.42 1.98
C VAL A 64 -9.44 -3.17 2.15
N GLY A 65 -10.42 -2.81 1.32
CA GLY A 65 -11.67 -3.59 1.20
C GLY A 65 -11.60 -4.60 0.05
N ALA A 66 -12.56 -5.53 -0.02
CA ALA A 66 -12.62 -6.58 -1.05
C ALA A 66 -12.47 -6.03 -2.48
N ALA A 67 -13.19 -4.97 -2.84
CA ALA A 67 -13.10 -4.36 -4.17
C ALA A 67 -11.71 -3.75 -4.49
N LYS A 68 -10.96 -3.31 -3.47
CA LYS A 68 -9.60 -2.81 -3.64
C LYS A 68 -8.60 -3.97 -3.71
N LEU A 69 -8.82 -5.01 -2.90
CA LEU A 69 -8.03 -6.23 -2.92
C LEU A 69 -8.02 -6.82 -4.34
N GLU A 70 -9.19 -7.14 -4.90
CA GLU A 70 -9.28 -7.77 -6.21
C GLU A 70 -8.66 -6.92 -7.34
N LYS A 71 -8.73 -5.59 -7.24
CA LYS A 71 -8.27 -4.68 -8.30
C LYS A 71 -6.80 -4.27 -8.18
N PHE A 72 -6.27 -4.26 -6.96
CA PHE A 72 -4.97 -3.67 -6.67
C PHE A 72 -4.00 -4.64 -6.00
N ALA A 73 -4.44 -5.72 -5.35
CA ALA A 73 -3.55 -6.62 -4.63
C ALA A 73 -2.42 -7.12 -5.53
N ALA A 74 -2.74 -7.70 -6.69
CA ALA A 74 -1.73 -8.17 -7.65
C ALA A 74 -0.70 -7.08 -8.02
N ILE A 75 -1.18 -5.87 -8.29
CA ILE A 75 -0.35 -4.72 -8.73
C ILE A 75 0.62 -4.27 -7.63
N PHE A 76 0.18 -4.27 -6.38
CA PHE A 76 0.99 -3.82 -5.25
C PHE A 76 1.88 -4.93 -4.70
N LEU A 77 1.41 -6.19 -4.72
CA LEU A 77 2.21 -7.36 -4.35
C LEU A 77 3.41 -7.52 -5.29
N GLU A 78 3.22 -7.30 -6.59
CA GLU A 78 4.30 -7.34 -7.59
C GLU A 78 5.48 -6.42 -7.21
N ILE A 79 5.20 -5.20 -6.76
CA ILE A 79 6.22 -4.22 -6.33
C ILE A 79 7.02 -4.69 -5.11
N MET A 80 6.42 -5.54 -4.27
CA MET A 80 7.07 -6.06 -3.07
C MET A 80 7.87 -7.34 -3.35
N THR A 81 7.57 -8.01 -4.46
CA THR A 81 8.22 -9.26 -4.89
C THR A 81 9.32 -9.04 -5.93
N GLU A 82 9.39 -7.87 -6.55
CA GLU A 82 10.47 -7.40 -7.43
C GLU A 82 11.76 -7.09 -6.65
#